data_AF-A0A8F5ZGC8-F1
#
_entry.id   AF-A0A8F5ZGC8-F1
#
_cell.length_a   1.000
_cell.length_b   1.000
_cell.length_c   1.000
_cell.angle_alpha   90.00
_cell.angle_beta   90.00
_cell.angle_gamma   90.00
#
_symmetry.space_group_name_H-M   'P 1'
#
loop_
_entity.id
_entity.type
_entity.pdbx_description
1 polymer ?
#
loop_
_entity_poly.entity_id
_entity_poly.type
_entity_poly.pdbx_seq_one_letter_code
_entity_poly.pdbx_strand_id
1 'polypeptide(L)'
;MLAPSNNFITSTASPNGTITPAGSIPVPEGSDQTFTITPNPGFYIHDVQVDNQTVGAVAKYIFRNVTTNHTIHSDFTDIPGQYEINATADSWSIVYPSGNISYPVGTNKTYITQPKPGADLVDVVVDDESEGAIKTRPFTNISSDHRMATEGTPSPGQIHVSFNATPTTGTPPLEVSFRDQSIGDPISWYWQFGDGGISSDKDPVHQYKIPGIFTVSLRAYNNQTAGYQVMNNFIQVKG
;
A
#
# COMPACT_ATOMS: atom_id res chain seq x y z
N MET A 1 -53.50 -9.30 -38.40
CA MET A 1 -52.79 -9.83 -37.23
C MET A 1 -52.42 -8.62 -36.38
N LEU A 2 -53.05 -8.44 -35.23
CA LEU A 2 -52.67 -7.36 -34.30
C LEU A 2 -51.26 -7.68 -33.80
N ALA A 3 -50.37 -6.68 -33.72
CA ALA A 3 -49.08 -6.88 -33.07
C ALA A 3 -49.32 -7.34 -31.62
N PRO A 4 -48.53 -8.28 -31.09
CA PRO A 4 -48.66 -8.65 -29.68
C PRO A 4 -48.57 -7.39 -28.82
N SER A 5 -49.49 -7.27 -27.86
CA SER A 5 -49.42 -6.17 -26.91
C SER A 5 -48.17 -6.40 -26.04
N ASN A 6 -47.35 -5.36 -25.86
CA ASN A 6 -46.21 -5.41 -24.96
C ASN A 6 -46.59 -4.69 -23.67
N ASN A 7 -46.27 -5.33 -22.56
CA ASN A 7 -46.21 -4.69 -21.26
C ASN A 7 -44.79 -4.19 -21.00
N PHE A 8 -44.63 -3.24 -20.09
CA PHE A 8 -43.34 -2.68 -19.72
C PHE A 8 -43.04 -2.95 -18.25
N ILE A 9 -41.83 -3.42 -17.99
CA ILE A 9 -41.28 -3.49 -16.64
C ILE A 9 -40.23 -2.40 -16.50
N THR A 10 -40.44 -1.46 -15.58
CA THR A 10 -39.45 -0.43 -15.26
C THR A 10 -38.56 -0.93 -14.14
N SER A 11 -37.28 -1.17 -14.47
CA SER A 11 -36.28 -1.73 -13.58
C SER A 11 -35.24 -0.69 -13.16
N THR A 12 -35.09 -0.49 -11.86
CA THR A 12 -34.21 0.54 -11.28
C THR A 12 -33.44 -0.01 -10.08
N ALA A 13 -32.28 0.58 -9.80
CA ALA A 13 -31.44 0.26 -8.67
C ALA A 13 -31.00 1.56 -7.99
N SER A 14 -31.04 1.59 -6.66
CA SER A 14 -30.28 2.55 -5.88
C SER A 14 -28.78 2.40 -6.15
N PRO A 15 -27.95 3.41 -5.82
CA PRO A 15 -26.49 3.26 -5.89
C PRO A 15 -26.00 2.02 -5.12
N ASN A 16 -24.76 1.59 -5.41
CA ASN A 16 -24.07 0.48 -4.73
C ASN A 16 -24.55 -0.94 -5.07
N GLY A 17 -25.23 -1.07 -6.20
CA GLY A 17 -25.45 -2.35 -6.86
C GLY A 17 -26.08 -2.14 -8.22
N THR A 18 -26.48 -3.25 -8.84
CA THR A 18 -27.13 -3.24 -10.15
C THR A 18 -28.30 -4.20 -10.18
N ILE A 19 -29.27 -3.91 -11.04
CA ILE A 19 -30.34 -4.82 -11.45
C ILE A 19 -30.24 -5.03 -12.96
N THR A 20 -30.35 -6.28 -13.43
CA THR A 20 -30.23 -6.62 -14.86
C THR A 20 -31.40 -7.50 -15.29
N PRO A 21 -32.14 -7.15 -16.37
CA PRO A 21 -31.98 -5.94 -17.19
C PRO A 21 -32.43 -4.65 -16.45
N ALA A 22 -31.86 -3.50 -16.80
CA ALA A 22 -32.18 -2.18 -16.23
C ALA A 22 -32.94 -1.29 -17.22
N GLY A 23 -33.72 -0.34 -16.72
CA GLY A 23 -34.51 0.59 -17.54
C GLY A 23 -35.91 0.05 -17.86
N SER A 24 -36.50 0.56 -18.94
CA SER A 24 -37.84 0.14 -19.37
C SER A 24 -37.73 -1.05 -20.33
N ILE A 25 -38.21 -2.21 -19.87
CA ILE A 25 -38.07 -3.48 -20.56
C ILE A 25 -39.42 -3.87 -21.19
N PRO A 26 -39.53 -3.94 -22.52
CA PRO A 26 -40.72 -4.46 -23.16
C PRO A 26 -40.78 -5.99 -22.99
N VAL A 27 -41.89 -6.47 -22.44
CA VAL A 27 -42.17 -7.89 -22.21
C VAL A 27 -43.45 -8.26 -22.95
N PRO A 28 -43.42 -9.27 -23.84
CA PRO A 28 -44.62 -9.72 -24.53
C PRO A 28 -45.67 -10.22 -23.54
N GLU A 29 -46.95 -9.91 -23.81
CA GLU A 29 -48.06 -10.33 -22.97
C GLU A 29 -48.03 -11.86 -22.69
N GLY A 30 -48.15 -12.21 -21.41
CA GLY A 30 -48.13 -13.58 -20.92
C GLY A 30 -46.75 -14.25 -20.82
N SER A 31 -45.66 -13.54 -21.13
CA SER A 31 -44.29 -14.05 -20.98
C SER A 31 -43.74 -13.87 -19.57
N ASP A 32 -42.74 -14.67 -19.20
CA ASP A 32 -41.97 -14.51 -17.96
C ASP A 32 -40.76 -13.59 -18.21
N GLN A 33 -40.40 -12.75 -17.24
CA GLN A 33 -39.18 -11.94 -17.27
C GLN A 33 -38.41 -12.10 -15.97
N THR A 34 -37.11 -12.41 -16.09
CA THR A 34 -36.20 -12.57 -14.96
C THR A 34 -35.34 -11.33 -14.78
N PHE A 35 -35.10 -10.95 -13.53
CA PHE A 35 -34.17 -9.92 -13.10
C PHE A 35 -33.15 -10.52 -12.13
N THR A 36 -31.88 -10.16 -12.31
CA THR A 36 -30.78 -10.46 -11.39
C THR A 36 -30.34 -9.19 -10.70
N ILE A 37 -30.24 -9.23 -9.37
CA ILE A 37 -29.82 -8.12 -8.52
C ILE A 37 -28.44 -8.47 -7.97
N THR A 38 -27.45 -7.62 -8.21
CA THR A 38 -26.05 -7.83 -7.83
C THR A 38 -25.57 -6.64 -7.00
N PRO A 39 -25.33 -6.78 -5.69
CA PRO A 39 -24.73 -5.72 -4.90
C PRO A 39 -23.27 -5.48 -5.31
N ASN A 40 -22.80 -4.24 -5.18
CA ASN A 40 -21.37 -3.94 -5.30
C ASN A 40 -20.61 -4.53 -4.10
N PRO A 41 -19.30 -4.78 -4.23
CA PRO A 41 -18.42 -5.06 -3.10
C PRO A 41 -18.66 -4.13 -1.91
N GLY A 42 -18.83 -4.69 -0.72
CA GLY A 42 -19.08 -3.93 0.51
C GLY A 42 -20.55 -3.64 0.79
N PHE A 43 -21.47 -4.12 -0.04
CA PHE A 43 -22.91 -3.93 0.13
C PHE A 43 -23.66 -5.26 0.10
N TYR A 44 -24.81 -5.29 0.75
CA TYR A 44 -25.80 -6.35 0.60
C TYR A 44 -27.12 -5.77 0.09
N ILE A 45 -27.95 -6.62 -0.50
CA ILE A 45 -29.31 -6.25 -0.94
C ILE A 45 -30.13 -5.97 0.32
N HIS A 46 -30.53 -4.73 0.52
CA HIS A 46 -31.38 -4.36 1.65
C HIS A 46 -32.82 -4.81 1.39
N ASP A 47 -33.34 -4.45 0.23
CA ASP A 47 -34.70 -4.78 -0.19
C ASP A 47 -34.78 -4.80 -1.72
N VAL A 48 -35.77 -5.53 -2.23
CA VAL A 48 -36.24 -5.42 -3.60
C VAL A 48 -37.73 -5.15 -3.52
N GLN A 49 -38.20 -4.14 -4.24
CA GLN A 49 -39.59 -3.74 -4.27
C GLN A 49 -40.17 -3.98 -5.66
N VAL A 50 -41.34 -4.60 -5.72
CA VAL A 50 -42.11 -4.84 -6.94
C VAL A 50 -43.45 -4.13 -6.79
N ASP A 51 -43.78 -3.25 -7.72
CA ASP A 51 -44.99 -2.42 -7.69
C ASP A 51 -45.19 -1.70 -6.33
N ASN A 52 -44.07 -1.16 -5.79
CA ASN A 52 -43.97 -0.51 -4.49
C ASN A 52 -44.23 -1.42 -3.26
N GLN A 53 -44.20 -2.74 -3.44
CA GLN A 53 -44.28 -3.71 -2.34
C GLN A 53 -42.96 -4.45 -2.19
N THR A 54 -42.48 -4.56 -0.94
CA THR A 54 -41.26 -5.34 -0.64
C THR A 54 -41.46 -6.82 -0.98
N VAL A 55 -40.48 -7.39 -1.67
CA VAL A 55 -40.30 -8.83 -1.85
C VAL A 55 -39.07 -9.34 -1.09
N GLY A 56 -38.45 -8.46 -0.27
CA GLY A 56 -37.29 -8.74 0.55
C GLY A 56 -35.97 -8.73 -0.21
N ALA A 57 -34.89 -9.04 0.52
CA ALA A 57 -33.53 -9.11 0.00
C ALA A 57 -33.30 -10.35 -0.88
N VAL A 58 -33.74 -10.28 -2.15
CA VAL A 58 -33.59 -11.36 -3.12
C VAL A 58 -32.60 -11.00 -4.23
N ALA A 59 -31.66 -11.91 -4.54
CA ALA A 59 -30.69 -11.72 -5.64
C ALA A 59 -31.30 -11.98 -7.03
N LYS A 60 -32.51 -12.54 -7.08
CA LYS A 60 -33.21 -12.86 -8.32
C LYS A 60 -34.70 -12.73 -8.12
N TYR A 61 -35.36 -12.06 -9.07
CA TYR A 61 -36.82 -11.98 -9.11
C TYR A 61 -37.32 -12.40 -10.49
N ILE A 62 -38.46 -13.09 -10.54
CA ILE A 62 -39.09 -13.52 -11.80
C ILE A 62 -40.52 -12.99 -11.81
N PHE A 63 -40.80 -12.09 -12.75
CA PHE A 63 -42.18 -11.81 -13.13
C PHE A 63 -42.67 -12.98 -13.97
N ARG A 64 -43.78 -13.58 -13.56
CA ARG A 64 -44.41 -14.68 -14.29
C ARG A 64 -45.67 -14.19 -14.99
N ASN A 65 -45.89 -14.65 -16.21
CA ASN A 65 -47.10 -14.37 -17.00
C ASN A 65 -47.48 -12.87 -16.98
N VAL A 66 -46.62 -12.03 -17.55
CA VAL A 66 -46.76 -10.57 -17.48
C VAL A 66 -47.93 -10.10 -18.34
N THR A 67 -49.02 -9.68 -17.70
CA THR A 67 -50.25 -9.19 -18.37
C THR A 67 -50.47 -7.68 -18.21
N THR A 68 -49.70 -7.02 -17.35
CA THR A 68 -49.76 -5.58 -17.09
C THR A 68 -48.36 -4.99 -16.96
N ASN A 69 -48.25 -3.66 -16.97
CA ASN A 69 -46.99 -2.98 -16.65
C ASN A 69 -46.63 -3.18 -15.17
N HIS A 70 -45.33 -3.23 -14.88
CA HIS A 70 -44.80 -3.39 -13.53
C HIS A 70 -43.59 -2.49 -13.26
N THR A 71 -43.25 -2.34 -11.99
CA THR A 71 -41.97 -1.76 -11.56
C THR A 71 -41.19 -2.76 -10.71
N ILE A 72 -39.85 -2.69 -10.80
CA ILE A 72 -38.95 -3.35 -9.87
C ILE A 72 -37.83 -2.37 -9.48
N HIS A 73 -37.63 -2.20 -8.17
CA HIS A 73 -36.59 -1.37 -7.59
C HIS A 73 -35.74 -2.20 -6.64
N SER A 74 -34.43 -1.98 -6.62
CA SER A 74 -33.51 -2.66 -5.68
C SER A 74 -32.75 -1.64 -4.85
N ASP A 75 -32.70 -1.89 -3.54
CA ASP A 75 -32.00 -1.08 -2.55
C ASP A 75 -30.84 -1.85 -1.94
N PHE A 76 -29.75 -1.13 -1.64
CA PHE A 76 -28.51 -1.69 -1.12
C PHE A 76 -28.11 -0.98 0.18
N THR A 77 -27.46 -1.71 1.10
CA THR A 77 -26.92 -1.16 2.36
C THR A 77 -25.51 -1.69 2.59
N ASP A 78 -24.66 -0.87 3.22
CA ASP A 78 -23.28 -1.22 3.56
C ASP A 78 -23.23 -2.50 4.44
N ILE A 79 -22.26 -3.37 4.16
CA ILE A 79 -21.90 -4.46 5.06
C ILE A 79 -21.10 -3.85 6.23
N PRO A 80 -21.59 -3.93 7.48
CA PRO A 80 -20.88 -3.38 8.61
C PRO A 80 -19.61 -4.18 8.89
N GLY A 81 -18.52 -3.48 9.22
CA GLY A 81 -17.24 -4.09 9.57
C GLY A 81 -16.08 -3.36 8.92
N GLN A 82 -14.88 -3.64 9.43
CA GLN A 82 -13.63 -3.20 8.85
C GLN A 82 -12.61 -4.33 8.93
N TYR A 83 -11.67 -4.33 7.99
CA TYR A 83 -10.53 -5.22 7.98
C TYR A 83 -9.25 -4.43 7.85
N GLU A 84 -8.18 -4.97 8.41
CA GLU A 84 -6.89 -4.30 8.48
C GLU A 84 -5.93 -4.80 7.40
N ILE A 85 -5.20 -3.87 6.78
CA ILE A 85 -4.03 -4.21 6.00
C ILE A 85 -2.82 -3.67 6.77
N ASN A 86 -1.97 -4.60 7.22
CA ASN A 86 -0.69 -4.28 7.83
C ASN A 86 0.41 -4.32 6.78
N ALA A 87 0.83 -3.14 6.29
CA ALA A 87 1.87 -3.00 5.29
C ALA A 87 3.19 -2.56 5.90
N THR A 88 4.22 -3.37 5.74
CA THR A 88 5.56 -3.15 6.28
C THR A 88 6.59 -3.10 5.15
N ALA A 89 7.61 -2.26 5.33
CA ALA A 89 8.75 -2.20 4.46
C ALA A 89 10.02 -2.33 5.29
N ASP A 90 11.00 -3.02 4.76
CA ASP A 90 12.32 -3.14 5.38
C ASP A 90 13.16 -1.86 5.21
N SER A 91 14.45 -1.96 5.56
CA SER A 91 15.39 -0.85 5.45
C SER A 91 15.69 -0.41 4.02
N TRP A 92 15.35 -1.20 2.99
CA TRP A 92 15.73 -1.00 1.59
C TRP A 92 14.55 -0.76 0.66
N SER A 93 13.34 -0.94 1.14
CA SER A 93 12.10 -0.79 0.38
C SER A 93 11.19 0.29 0.97
N ILE A 94 10.16 0.63 0.20
CA ILE A 94 9.10 1.58 0.52
C ILE A 94 7.78 0.91 0.15
N VAL A 95 6.80 1.02 1.04
CA VAL A 95 5.40 0.71 0.76
C VAL A 95 4.54 1.92 1.11
N TYR A 96 3.56 2.26 0.26
CA TYR A 96 2.60 3.33 0.51
C TYR A 96 1.17 2.91 0.12
N PRO A 97 0.19 3.05 1.03
CA PRO A 97 0.36 3.49 2.42
C PRO A 97 1.11 2.42 3.26
N SER A 98 1.67 2.81 4.41
CA SER A 98 2.39 1.91 5.33
C SER A 98 1.75 1.88 6.71
N GLY A 99 2.10 0.86 7.49
CA GLY A 99 1.54 0.58 8.80
C GLY A 99 0.22 -0.20 8.72
N ASN A 100 -0.46 -0.24 9.86
CA ASN A 100 -1.73 -0.94 10.00
C ASN A 100 -2.90 0.01 9.72
N ILE A 101 -3.69 -0.26 8.68
CA ILE A 101 -4.80 0.61 8.25
C ILE A 101 -6.07 -0.20 8.11
N SER A 102 -7.13 0.24 8.79
CA SER A 102 -8.46 -0.35 8.73
C SER A 102 -9.27 0.23 7.55
N TYR A 103 -9.90 -0.65 6.78
CA TYR A 103 -10.77 -0.31 5.66
C TYR A 103 -12.17 -0.90 5.86
N PRO A 104 -13.24 -0.18 5.46
CA PRO A 104 -14.58 -0.76 5.35
C PRO A 104 -14.59 -2.01 4.45
N VAL A 105 -15.47 -2.96 4.75
CA VAL A 105 -15.68 -4.16 3.92
C VAL A 105 -15.95 -3.77 2.47
N GLY A 106 -15.34 -4.49 1.54
CA GLY A 106 -15.50 -4.28 0.10
C GLY A 106 -14.68 -3.15 -0.50
N THR A 107 -13.92 -2.42 0.31
CA THR A 107 -13.01 -1.39 -0.17
C THR A 107 -12.02 -1.98 -1.19
N ASN A 108 -11.77 -1.23 -2.26
CA ASN A 108 -10.65 -1.46 -3.16
C ASN A 108 -9.52 -0.49 -2.81
N LYS A 109 -8.30 -0.99 -2.64
CA LYS A 109 -7.13 -0.16 -2.31
C LYS A 109 -5.89 -0.65 -3.03
N THR A 110 -5.18 0.24 -3.69
CA THR A 110 -3.88 -0.07 -4.29
C THR A 110 -2.75 0.45 -3.42
N TYR A 111 -1.80 -0.43 -3.13
CA TYR A 111 -0.52 -0.12 -2.47
C TYR A 111 0.55 0.07 -3.54
N ILE A 112 1.46 1.02 -3.33
CA ILE A 112 2.60 1.29 -4.19
C ILE A 112 3.85 0.78 -3.46
N THR A 113 4.70 0.07 -4.18
CA THR A 113 5.93 -0.56 -3.68
C THR A 113 7.10 -0.10 -4.52
N GLN A 114 8.19 0.32 -3.87
CA GLN A 114 9.37 0.85 -4.53
C GLN A 114 10.62 0.52 -3.72
N PRO A 115 11.77 0.29 -4.35
CA PRO A 115 13.03 0.31 -3.62
C PRO A 115 13.38 1.75 -3.20
N LYS A 116 14.15 1.89 -2.12
CA LYS A 116 14.82 3.16 -1.81
C LYS A 116 15.90 3.45 -2.86
N PRO A 117 16.36 4.72 -2.97
CA PRO A 117 17.48 5.05 -3.84
C PRO A 117 18.71 4.18 -3.54
N GLY A 118 19.18 3.45 -4.56
CA GLY A 118 20.30 2.52 -4.44
C GLY A 118 19.99 1.14 -3.89
N ALA A 119 18.70 0.79 -3.87
CA ALA A 119 18.22 -0.55 -3.65
C ALA A 119 17.50 -1.09 -4.89
N ASP A 120 17.43 -2.41 -4.94
CA ASP A 120 16.51 -3.17 -5.78
C ASP A 120 15.39 -3.72 -4.89
N LEU A 121 14.18 -3.74 -5.43
CA LEU A 121 13.05 -4.42 -4.78
C LEU A 121 13.16 -5.89 -5.15
N VAL A 122 13.20 -6.76 -4.14
CA VAL A 122 13.35 -8.20 -4.32
C VAL A 122 11.99 -8.87 -4.32
N ASP A 123 11.16 -8.55 -3.33
CA ASP A 123 9.88 -9.21 -3.16
C ASP A 123 8.82 -8.32 -2.52
N VAL A 124 7.57 -8.68 -2.79
CA VAL A 124 6.38 -8.23 -2.09
C VAL A 124 5.66 -9.48 -1.62
N VAL A 125 5.69 -9.73 -0.32
CA VAL A 125 5.05 -10.88 0.31
C VAL A 125 3.68 -10.45 0.83
N VAL A 126 2.62 -11.15 0.44
CA VAL A 126 1.27 -10.93 0.94
C VAL A 126 0.73 -12.22 1.53
N ASP A 127 0.30 -12.16 2.80
CA ASP A 127 -0.23 -13.30 3.55
C ASP A 127 0.67 -14.55 3.47
N ASP A 128 1.96 -14.32 3.65
CA ASP A 128 3.04 -15.32 3.58
C ASP A 128 3.29 -15.92 2.17
N GLU A 129 2.67 -15.37 1.12
CA GLU A 129 2.90 -15.73 -0.28
C GLU A 129 3.70 -14.64 -1.03
N SER A 130 4.74 -15.07 -1.76
CA SER A 130 5.57 -14.18 -2.60
C SER A 130 4.82 -13.79 -3.87
N GLU A 131 4.69 -12.49 -4.13
CA GLU A 131 4.18 -11.94 -5.39
C GLU A 131 5.33 -11.42 -6.31
N GLY A 132 6.58 -11.48 -5.85
CA GLY A 132 7.77 -10.98 -6.55
C GLY A 132 7.91 -9.45 -6.48
N ALA A 133 8.88 -8.92 -7.24
CA ALA A 133 9.17 -7.48 -7.31
C ALA A 133 8.13 -6.71 -8.14
N ILE A 134 6.91 -6.60 -7.63
CA ILE A 134 5.84 -5.77 -8.22
C ILE A 134 5.94 -4.33 -7.72
N LYS A 135 5.47 -3.37 -8.53
CA LYS A 135 5.47 -1.92 -8.18
C LYS A 135 4.18 -1.43 -7.55
N THR A 136 3.10 -2.18 -7.74
CA THR A 136 1.79 -1.88 -7.19
C THR A 136 1.05 -3.17 -6.89
N ARG A 137 0.32 -3.18 -5.78
CA ARG A 137 -0.46 -4.32 -5.33
C ARG A 137 -1.90 -3.88 -5.01
N PRO A 138 -2.90 -4.23 -5.83
CA PRO A 138 -4.30 -3.95 -5.54
C PRO A 138 -4.89 -4.98 -4.55
N PHE A 139 -5.46 -4.50 -3.45
CA PHE A 139 -6.46 -5.21 -2.64
C PHE A 139 -7.83 -4.89 -3.22
N THR A 140 -8.54 -5.90 -3.73
CA THR A 140 -9.91 -5.75 -4.23
C THR A 140 -10.88 -6.42 -3.28
N ASN A 141 -12.04 -5.80 -3.06
CA ASN A 141 -13.11 -6.30 -2.21
C ASN A 141 -12.57 -6.78 -0.84
N ILE A 142 -11.89 -5.90 -0.11
CA ILE A 142 -11.28 -6.22 1.18
C ILE A 142 -12.33 -6.83 2.10
N SER A 143 -12.16 -8.10 2.45
CA SER A 143 -13.14 -8.90 3.20
C SER A 143 -12.49 -9.79 4.26
N SER A 144 -11.19 -9.60 4.50
CA SER A 144 -10.39 -10.22 5.55
C SER A 144 -9.21 -9.31 5.87
N ASP A 145 -8.59 -9.53 7.03
CA ASP A 145 -7.30 -8.90 7.33
C ASP A 145 -6.21 -9.43 6.41
N HIS A 146 -5.23 -8.59 6.11
CA HIS A 146 -4.08 -8.95 5.30
C HIS A 146 -2.78 -8.40 5.86
N ARG A 147 -1.69 -9.11 5.57
CA ARG A 147 -0.34 -8.66 5.87
C ARG A 147 0.44 -8.52 4.56
N MET A 148 1.14 -7.40 4.42
CA MET A 148 2.00 -7.12 3.28
C MET A 148 3.38 -6.72 3.79
N ALA A 149 4.42 -7.34 3.25
CA ALA A 149 5.81 -7.00 3.54
C ALA A 149 6.57 -6.77 2.23
N THR A 150 7.37 -5.72 2.16
CA THR A 150 8.28 -5.50 1.04
C THR A 150 9.72 -5.78 1.47
N GLU A 151 10.43 -6.50 0.61
CA GLU A 151 11.83 -6.87 0.81
C GLU A 151 12.69 -6.20 -0.25
N GLY A 152 13.73 -5.49 0.19
CA GLY A 152 14.68 -4.83 -0.68
C GLY A 152 16.11 -5.27 -0.37
N THR A 153 16.97 -5.09 -1.36
CA THR A 153 18.41 -5.28 -1.20
C THR A 153 19.15 -4.09 -1.79
N PRO A 154 20.35 -3.78 -1.30
CA PRO A 154 21.24 -2.84 -2.00
C PRO A 154 21.43 -3.27 -3.45
N SER A 155 21.35 -2.34 -4.40
CA SER A 155 21.57 -2.64 -5.82
C SER A 155 23.02 -3.08 -6.04
N PRO A 156 23.29 -4.19 -6.75
CA PRO A 156 24.65 -4.61 -7.07
C PRO A 156 25.45 -3.49 -7.75
N GLY A 157 26.63 -3.20 -7.23
CA GLY A 157 27.51 -2.16 -7.76
C GLY A 157 27.23 -0.73 -7.24
N GLN A 158 26.16 -0.52 -6.48
CA GLN A 158 25.92 0.74 -5.79
C GLN A 158 26.50 0.71 -4.37
N ILE A 159 27.18 1.79 -3.99
CA ILE A 159 27.58 1.98 -2.59
C ILE A 159 26.38 2.40 -1.75
N HIS A 160 26.21 1.70 -0.62
CA HIS A 160 25.45 2.21 0.51
C HIS A 160 26.41 2.45 1.68
N VAL A 161 26.54 3.73 2.03
CA VAL A 161 27.45 4.15 3.09
C VAL A 161 26.82 3.89 4.44
N SER A 162 27.56 3.24 5.32
CA SER A 162 27.21 3.13 6.74
C SER A 162 28.48 3.18 7.57
N PHE A 163 28.37 3.64 8.80
CA PHE A 163 29.49 3.65 9.72
C PHE A 163 29.03 3.67 11.17
N ASN A 164 29.94 3.34 12.08
CA ASN A 164 29.75 3.57 13.51
C ASN A 164 31.01 4.19 14.13
N ALA A 165 30.93 4.55 15.42
CA ALA A 165 32.05 5.12 16.15
C ALA A 165 32.00 4.72 17.63
N THR A 166 33.17 4.62 18.26
CA THR A 166 33.29 4.32 19.69
C THR A 166 34.49 5.06 20.32
N PRO A 167 34.33 5.68 21.50
CA PRO A 167 33.06 6.05 22.15
C PRO A 167 32.36 7.20 21.41
N THR A 168 31.04 7.34 21.56
CA THR A 168 30.28 8.49 21.01
C THR A 168 30.12 9.65 21.99
N THR A 169 30.48 9.46 23.27
CA THR A 169 30.43 10.52 24.28
C THR A 169 31.60 10.44 25.26
N GLY A 170 32.03 11.57 25.81
CA GLY A 170 33.12 11.63 26.80
C GLY A 170 33.56 13.05 27.11
N THR A 171 34.69 13.23 27.80
CA THR A 171 35.30 14.53 28.13
C THR A 171 36.53 14.79 27.25
N PRO A 172 36.92 16.05 26.99
CA PRO A 172 38.08 16.36 26.18
C PRO A 172 39.41 16.01 26.90
N PRO A 173 40.45 15.59 26.17
CA PRO A 173 40.40 15.17 24.77
C PRO A 173 39.70 13.80 24.63
N LEU A 174 38.71 13.72 23.75
CA LEU A 174 37.99 12.47 23.45
C LEU A 174 38.56 11.87 22.17
N GLU A 175 39.24 10.73 22.28
CA GLU A 175 39.67 9.93 21.14
C GLU A 175 38.54 8.99 20.71
N VAL A 176 38.15 9.05 19.44
CA VAL A 176 37.04 8.30 18.85
C VAL A 176 37.55 7.47 17.68
N SER A 177 37.30 6.16 17.74
CA SER A 177 37.56 5.25 16.62
C SER A 177 36.32 5.14 15.75
N PHE A 178 36.45 5.40 14.45
CA PHE A 178 35.39 5.23 13.45
C PHE A 178 35.60 3.95 12.68
N ARG A 179 34.50 3.28 12.33
CA ARG A 179 34.51 2.04 11.55
C ARG A 179 33.60 2.16 10.34
N ASP A 180 34.14 1.92 9.15
CA ASP A 180 33.35 1.77 7.94
C ASP A 180 32.50 0.48 7.99
N GLN A 181 31.21 0.63 7.72
CA GLN A 181 30.25 -0.46 7.56
C GLN A 181 29.57 -0.39 6.19
N SER A 182 30.15 0.36 5.25
CA SER A 182 29.61 0.51 3.90
C SER A 182 29.68 -0.81 3.14
N ILE A 183 28.71 -1.00 2.25
CA ILE A 183 28.62 -2.13 1.32
C ILE A 183 28.70 -1.64 -0.12
N GLY A 184 28.91 -2.55 -1.07
CA GLY A 184 29.10 -2.22 -2.48
C GLY A 184 30.57 -1.97 -2.85
N ASP A 185 31.49 -2.68 -2.20
CA ASP A 185 32.94 -2.68 -2.45
C ASP A 185 33.59 -1.28 -2.52
N PRO A 186 33.51 -0.48 -1.44
CA PRO A 186 34.17 0.82 -1.39
C PRO A 186 35.68 0.69 -1.50
N ILE A 187 36.29 1.57 -2.31
CA ILE A 187 37.73 1.65 -2.56
C ILE A 187 38.35 2.96 -2.04
N SER A 188 37.54 3.97 -1.71
CA SER A 188 38.01 5.21 -1.08
C SER A 188 36.96 5.85 -0.18
N TRP A 189 37.42 6.60 0.83
CA TRP A 189 36.61 7.23 1.87
C TRP A 189 36.98 8.70 2.01
N TYR A 190 36.01 9.51 2.44
CA TYR A 190 36.20 10.89 2.83
C TYR A 190 35.31 11.18 4.04
N TRP A 191 35.96 11.32 5.19
CA TRP A 191 35.34 11.62 6.47
C TRP A 191 35.38 13.11 6.75
N GLN A 192 34.30 13.63 7.33
CA GLN A 192 34.28 14.95 7.97
C GLN A 192 33.75 14.79 9.39
N PHE A 193 34.57 15.14 10.38
CA PHE A 193 34.29 14.85 11.79
C PHE A 193 33.41 15.91 12.49
N GLY A 194 33.07 16.99 11.78
CA GLY A 194 32.20 18.07 12.28
C GLY A 194 32.90 19.18 13.07
N ASP A 195 34.18 19.01 13.40
CA ASP A 195 35.03 20.00 14.09
C ASP A 195 36.08 20.66 13.16
N GLY A 196 35.96 20.40 11.85
CA GLY A 196 36.93 20.81 10.83
C GLY A 196 37.96 19.73 10.48
N GLY A 197 38.06 18.66 11.27
CA GLY A 197 38.89 17.50 10.95
C GLY A 197 38.34 16.66 9.78
N ILE A 198 39.25 16.07 9.01
CA ILE A 198 38.95 15.17 7.88
C ILE A 198 39.87 13.95 7.89
N SER A 199 39.46 12.87 7.23
CA SER A 199 40.33 11.72 6.94
C SER A 199 39.94 11.03 5.63
N SER A 200 40.90 10.36 5.00
CA SER A 200 40.69 9.45 3.86
C SER A 200 40.90 7.98 4.21
N ASP A 201 41.20 7.67 5.48
CA ASP A 201 41.39 6.30 5.93
C ASP A 201 40.04 5.57 5.98
N LYS A 202 40.07 4.24 5.80
CA LYS A 202 38.87 3.41 5.93
C LYS A 202 38.29 3.48 7.34
N ASP A 203 39.13 3.29 8.35
CA ASP A 203 38.76 3.22 9.76
C ASP A 203 39.63 4.22 10.58
N PRO A 204 39.34 5.53 10.52
CA PRO A 204 40.19 6.54 11.18
C PRO A 204 39.97 6.60 12.70
N VAL A 205 40.99 7.08 13.40
CA VAL A 205 40.89 7.55 14.78
C VAL A 205 41.00 9.06 14.79
N HIS A 206 40.06 9.75 15.44
CA HIS A 206 40.03 11.22 15.53
C HIS A 206 39.91 11.69 16.98
N GLN A 207 40.58 12.78 17.33
CA GLN A 207 40.60 13.32 18.69
C GLN A 207 39.88 14.67 18.75
N TYR A 208 38.77 14.71 19.49
CA TYR A 208 38.04 15.94 19.76
C TYR A 208 38.58 16.62 21.01
N LYS A 209 39.14 17.83 20.84
CA LYS A 209 39.83 18.57 21.92
C LYS A 209 38.95 19.57 22.67
N ILE A 210 37.82 19.95 22.08
CA ILE A 210 36.94 21.01 22.59
C ILE A 210 35.56 20.39 22.84
N PRO A 211 34.90 20.69 23.97
CA PRO A 211 33.51 20.31 24.20
C PRO A 211 32.58 20.76 23.07
N GLY A 212 31.62 19.91 22.71
CA GLY A 212 30.72 20.18 21.60
C GLY A 212 29.90 18.97 21.19
N ILE A 213 28.92 19.22 20.31
CA ILE A 213 28.12 18.20 19.65
C ILE A 213 28.50 18.25 18.16
N PHE A 214 28.94 17.12 17.62
CA PHE A 214 29.51 17.05 16.28
C PHE A 214 28.68 16.14 15.37
N THR A 215 28.34 16.67 14.20
CA THR A 215 27.76 15.92 13.08
C THR A 215 28.88 15.34 12.25
N VAL A 216 28.84 14.02 12.02
CA VAL A 216 29.86 13.30 11.25
C VAL A 216 29.28 12.88 9.90
N SER A 217 30.06 13.04 8.83
CA SER A 217 29.70 12.52 7.52
C SER A 217 30.79 11.63 6.93
N LEU A 218 30.36 10.65 6.15
CA LEU A 218 31.21 9.78 5.35
C LEU A 218 30.72 9.80 3.91
N ARG A 219 31.64 10.03 2.98
CA ARG A 219 31.45 9.74 1.56
C ARG A 219 32.36 8.59 1.16
N ALA A 220 31.81 7.57 0.51
CA ALA A 220 32.60 6.46 0.00
C ALA A 220 32.36 6.27 -1.49
N TYR A 221 33.37 5.76 -2.20
CA TYR A 221 33.36 5.58 -3.65
C TYR A 221 33.78 4.16 -4.01
N ASN A 222 33.17 3.61 -5.06
CA ASN A 222 33.66 2.44 -5.78
C ASN A 222 33.93 2.85 -7.23
N ASN A 223 34.24 1.89 -8.11
CA ASN A 223 34.53 2.17 -9.52
C ASN A 223 33.31 2.64 -10.34
N GLN A 224 32.10 2.62 -9.78
CA GLN A 224 30.84 2.85 -10.49
C GLN A 224 30.04 4.03 -9.91
N THR A 225 29.99 4.15 -8.59
CA THR A 225 29.09 5.04 -7.84
C THR A 225 29.79 5.62 -6.61
N ALA A 226 29.12 6.59 -5.99
CA ALA A 226 29.47 7.11 -4.68
C ALA A 226 28.23 7.07 -3.79
N GLY A 227 28.42 6.78 -2.51
CA GLY A 227 27.39 6.95 -1.50
C GLY A 227 27.80 7.98 -0.46
N TYR A 228 26.85 8.43 0.33
CA TYR A 228 27.05 9.47 1.35
C TYR A 228 26.11 9.24 2.53
N GLN A 229 26.64 9.33 3.74
CA GLN A 229 25.84 9.27 4.97
C GLN A 229 26.25 10.38 5.95
N VAL A 230 25.26 10.93 6.66
CA VAL A 230 25.44 11.93 7.70
C VAL A 230 24.77 11.43 8.99
N MET A 231 25.50 11.45 10.09
CA MET A 231 24.96 11.23 11.43
C MET A 231 24.97 12.55 12.21
N ASN A 232 23.79 13.13 12.40
CA ASN A 232 23.62 14.38 13.14
C ASN A 232 23.82 14.16 14.64
N ASN A 233 24.49 15.10 15.30
CA ASN A 233 24.72 15.07 16.76
C ASN A 233 25.36 13.76 17.26
N PHE A 234 26.21 13.17 16.43
CA PHE A 234 26.69 11.79 16.61
C PHE A 234 27.72 11.66 17.73
N ILE A 235 28.64 12.61 17.84
CA ILE A 235 29.65 12.65 18.90
C ILE A 235 29.34 13.80 19.87
N GLN A 236 29.41 13.52 21.18
CA GLN A 236 29.13 14.52 22.22
C GLN A 236 30.27 14.58 23.24
N VAL A 237 31.06 15.65 23.16
CA VAL A 237 32.14 15.93 24.10
C VAL A 237 31.64 16.88 25.17
N LYS A 238 31.56 16.40 26.41
CA LYS A 238 31.06 17.11 27.58
C LYS A 238 32.18 17.92 28.23
N GLY A 239 31.85 19.13 28.70
CA GLY A 239 32.74 19.98 29.49
C GLY A 239 32.72 19.66 30.97
#